data_AF-A0AAD9V8U1-F1
#
_entry.id   AF-A0AAD9V8U1-F1
#
_cell.length_a   1.000
_cell.length_b   1.000
_cell.length_c   1.000
_cell.angle_alpha   90.00
_cell.angle_beta   90.00
_cell.angle_gamma   90.00
#
_symmetry.space_group_name_H-M   'P 1'
#
loop_
_entity.id
_entity.type
_entity.pdbx_description
1 polymer ?
#
loop_
_entity_poly.entity_id
_entity_poly.type
_entity_poly.pdbx_seq_one_letter_code
_entity_poly.pdbx_strand_id
1 'polypeptide(L)'
;MHACSWEPEDHLTPDLLCSYEKPLMPDSYRLEMAGVNFYHIIVTNLKGNSTAPVETKMDLDVQRYLWNGKGVVAEHTGYKLYYKEDFFRFTTLPENWWYYLDLHGGGKAIDFPLKMKPVLSWTPIQYIKEKG
;
A
#
# COMPACT_ATOMS: atom_id res chain seq x y z
N MET A 1 -19.36 13.61 15.69
CA MET A 1 -18.18 13.01 16.36
C MET A 1 -18.56 11.58 16.69
N HIS A 2 -18.04 10.60 15.95
CA HIS A 2 -18.24 9.20 16.32
C HIS A 2 -17.17 8.83 17.36
N ALA A 3 -17.63 8.37 18.52
CA ALA A 3 -16.77 7.83 19.56
C ALA A 3 -16.12 6.55 19.04
N CYS A 4 -14.79 6.50 18.99
CA CYS A 4 -14.09 5.22 19.01
C CYS A 4 -14.37 4.60 20.38
N SER A 5 -15.28 3.63 20.45
CA SER A 5 -15.37 2.75 21.60
C SER A 5 -14.15 1.83 21.54
N TRP A 6 -13.28 1.94 22.54
CA TRP A 6 -12.30 0.90 22.80
C TRP A 6 -13.07 -0.38 23.15
N GLU A 7 -12.96 -1.40 22.31
CA GLU A 7 -13.48 -2.73 22.64
C GLU A 7 -12.53 -3.39 23.65
N PRO A 8 -13.04 -3.90 24.78
CA PRO A 8 -12.25 -4.70 25.73
C PRO A 8 -11.57 -5.88 25.05
N GLU A 9 -10.36 -6.23 25.48
CA GLU A 9 -9.60 -7.37 24.94
C GLU A 9 -10.39 -8.68 25.05
N ASP A 10 -11.18 -8.83 26.12
CA ASP A 10 -12.07 -9.98 26.35
C ASP A 10 -13.12 -10.20 25.24
N HIS A 11 -13.39 -9.16 24.44
CA HIS A 11 -14.32 -9.23 23.31
C HIS A 11 -13.62 -9.53 21.98
N LEU A 12 -12.28 -9.53 21.94
CA LEU A 12 -11.50 -9.82 20.76
C LEU A 12 -11.23 -11.32 20.71
N THR A 13 -11.63 -11.98 19.62
CA THR A 13 -11.29 -13.39 19.45
C THR A 13 -9.77 -13.54 19.27
N PRO A 14 -9.17 -14.64 19.74
CA PRO A 14 -7.75 -14.92 19.50
C PRO A 14 -7.38 -14.87 18.01
N ASP A 15 -8.29 -15.29 17.13
CA ASP A 15 -8.12 -15.21 15.67
C ASP A 15 -7.98 -13.75 15.18
N LEU A 16 -8.75 -12.83 15.77
CA LEU A 16 -8.69 -11.42 15.43
C LEU A 16 -7.38 -10.79 15.90
N LEU A 17 -6.90 -11.14 17.09
CA LEU A 17 -5.58 -10.72 17.57
C LEU A 17 -4.45 -11.29 16.69
N CYS A 18 -4.52 -12.57 16.35
CA CYS A 18 -3.57 -13.23 15.46
C CYS A 18 -3.52 -12.59 14.07
N SER A 19 -4.65 -12.08 13.57
CA SER A 19 -4.73 -11.39 12.27
C SER A 19 -3.94 -10.07 12.23
N TYR A 20 -3.68 -9.43 13.38
CA TYR A 20 -2.82 -8.25 13.46
C TYR A 20 -1.34 -8.62 13.32
N GLU A 21 -0.90 -9.71 13.94
CA GLU A 21 0.48 -10.18 13.89
C GLU A 21 0.80 -10.90 12.57
N LYS A 22 -0.18 -11.66 12.08
CA LYS A 22 -0.10 -12.46 10.86
C LYS A 22 -1.33 -12.18 9.99
N PRO A 23 -1.29 -11.09 9.20
CA PRO A 23 -2.38 -10.74 8.31
C PRO A 23 -2.70 -11.89 7.36
N LEU A 24 -3.99 -12.20 7.24
CA LEU A 24 -4.49 -13.16 6.28
C LEU A 24 -4.26 -12.64 4.86
N MET A 25 -4.09 -13.56 3.92
CA MET A 25 -4.00 -13.20 2.51
C MET A 25 -5.35 -12.59 2.07
N PRO A 26 -5.38 -11.36 1.54
CA PRO A 26 -6.59 -10.77 1.00
C PRO A 26 -7.09 -11.54 -0.22
N ASP A 27 -8.34 -11.31 -0.62
CA ASP A 27 -8.83 -11.87 -1.88
C ASP A 27 -8.02 -11.37 -3.09
N SER A 28 -7.98 -12.21 -4.12
CA SER A 28 -7.18 -11.98 -5.32
C SER A 28 -7.57 -10.70 -6.05
N TYR A 29 -8.87 -10.36 -6.07
CA TYR A 29 -9.38 -9.17 -6.73
C TYR A 29 -8.84 -7.89 -6.08
N ARG A 30 -8.83 -7.81 -4.75
CA ARG A 30 -8.29 -6.64 -4.03
C ARG A 30 -6.78 -6.54 -4.15
N LEU A 31 -6.05 -7.66 -4.17
CA LEU A 31 -4.61 -7.67 -4.45
C LEU A 31 -4.29 -7.19 -5.88
N GLU A 32 -5.13 -7.55 -6.86
CA GLU A 32 -4.99 -7.09 -8.23
C GLU A 32 -5.26 -5.59 -8.35
N MET A 33 -6.37 -5.11 -7.76
CA MET A 33 -6.69 -3.68 -7.71
C MET A 33 -5.59 -2.86 -7.03
N ALA A 34 -5.04 -3.35 -5.93
CA ALA A 34 -3.89 -2.77 -5.26
C ALA A 34 -2.67 -2.69 -6.20
N GLY A 35 -2.38 -3.77 -6.93
CA GLY A 35 -1.27 -3.86 -7.89
C GLY A 35 -1.40 -2.85 -9.03
N VAL A 36 -2.57 -2.78 -9.65
CA VAL A 36 -2.87 -1.82 -10.72
C VAL A 36 -2.71 -0.39 -10.23
N ASN A 37 -3.29 -0.05 -9.07
CA ASN A 37 -3.18 1.30 -8.50
C ASN A 37 -1.73 1.67 -8.17
N PHE A 38 -0.98 0.75 -7.55
CA PHE A 38 0.41 0.98 -7.20
C PHE A 38 1.28 1.17 -8.45
N TYR A 39 1.18 0.26 -9.41
CA TYR A 39 1.90 0.33 -10.68
C TYR A 39 1.59 1.61 -11.45
N HIS A 40 0.32 2.00 -11.55
CA HIS A 40 -0.09 3.22 -12.23
C HIS A 40 0.57 4.47 -11.63
N ILE A 41 0.60 4.58 -10.30
CA ILE A 41 1.22 5.72 -9.61
C ILE A 41 2.73 5.74 -9.81
N ILE A 42 3.41 4.59 -9.66
CA ILE A 42 4.85 4.48 -9.87
C ILE A 42 5.23 4.88 -11.30
N VAL A 43 4.58 4.31 -12.31
CA VAL A 43 4.89 4.61 -13.71
C VAL A 43 4.58 6.06 -14.05
N THR A 44 3.49 6.61 -13.53
CA THR A 44 3.15 8.03 -13.74
C THR A 44 4.21 8.95 -13.12
N ASN A 45 4.72 8.60 -11.94
CA ASN A 45 5.79 9.34 -11.30
C ASN A 45 7.11 9.23 -12.07
N LEU A 46 7.49 8.01 -12.49
CA LEU A 46 8.71 7.78 -13.28
C LEU A 46 8.66 8.51 -14.64
N LYS A 47 7.50 8.55 -15.30
CA LYS A 47 7.32 9.32 -16.54
C LYS A 47 7.38 10.83 -16.31
N GLY A 48 6.95 11.28 -15.13
CA GLY A 48 6.99 12.68 -14.73
C GLY A 48 8.40 13.16 -14.37
N ASN A 49 8.49 14.46 -14.09
CA ASN A 49 9.71 15.10 -13.55
C ASN A 49 9.50 15.58 -12.09
N SER A 50 8.43 15.13 -11.44
CA SER A 50 8.09 15.55 -10.09
C SER A 50 8.90 14.78 -9.06
N THR A 51 9.51 15.51 -8.12
CA THR A 51 10.16 14.95 -6.94
C THR A 51 9.23 14.94 -5.71
N ALA A 52 7.96 15.34 -5.89
CA ALA A 52 7.01 15.36 -4.80
C ALA A 52 6.64 13.92 -4.36
N PRO A 53 6.34 13.71 -3.06
CA PRO A 53 5.79 12.45 -2.59
C PRO A 53 4.50 12.09 -3.34
N VAL A 54 4.31 10.81 -3.63
CA VAL A 54 3.10 10.29 -4.27
C VAL A 54 2.31 9.43 -3.30
N GLU A 55 0.99 9.46 -3.45
CA GLU A 55 0.07 8.67 -2.66
C GLU A 55 -0.51 7.54 -3.51
N THR A 56 -0.56 6.34 -2.95
CA THR A 56 -1.22 5.18 -3.54
C THR A 56 -2.34 4.73 -2.60
N LYS A 57 -3.54 4.58 -3.14
CA LYS A 57 -4.70 4.13 -2.37
C LYS A 57 -4.72 2.62 -2.31
N MET A 58 -4.80 2.08 -1.10
CA MET A 58 -4.86 0.66 -0.84
C MET A 58 -5.63 0.41 0.44
N ASP A 59 -6.36 -0.70 0.48
CA ASP A 59 -7.04 -1.14 1.69
C ASP A 59 -6.03 -1.52 2.77
N LEU A 60 -6.40 -1.27 4.04
CA LEU A 60 -5.50 -1.40 5.17
C LEU A 60 -5.01 -2.84 5.40
N ASP A 61 -5.88 -3.83 5.26
CA ASP A 61 -5.55 -5.24 5.39
C ASP A 61 -4.65 -5.74 4.26
N VAL A 62 -4.89 -5.29 3.02
CA VAL A 62 -4.01 -5.55 1.87
C VAL A 62 -2.62 -4.96 2.14
N GLN A 63 -2.58 -3.73 2.63
CA GLN A 63 -1.33 -3.09 3.03
C GLN A 63 -0.62 -3.90 4.10
N ARG A 64 -1.30 -4.21 5.19
CA ARG A 64 -0.72 -5.00 6.28
C ARG A 64 -0.16 -6.32 5.75
N TYR A 65 -0.89 -7.05 4.93
CA TYR A 65 -0.40 -8.31 4.34
C TYR A 65 0.89 -8.14 3.52
N LEU A 66 0.89 -7.19 2.57
CA LEU A 66 2.02 -6.97 1.66
C LEU A 66 3.30 -6.61 2.40
N TRP A 67 3.20 -5.70 3.38
CA TRP A 67 4.36 -5.15 4.08
C TRP A 67 4.62 -5.79 5.47
N ASN A 68 3.87 -6.83 5.87
CA ASN A 68 4.05 -7.46 7.18
C ASN A 68 5.45 -8.07 7.33
N GLY A 69 6.19 -7.60 8.34
CA GLY A 69 7.57 -8.02 8.60
C GLY A 69 8.57 -7.60 7.51
N LYS A 70 8.26 -6.53 6.75
CA LYS A 70 9.11 -6.01 5.67
C LYS A 70 9.58 -4.59 5.92
N GLY A 71 10.66 -4.25 5.23
CA GLY A 71 11.32 -2.96 5.30
C GLY A 71 12.08 -2.70 6.60
N VAL A 72 12.92 -1.68 6.58
CA VAL A 72 13.72 -1.21 7.71
C VAL A 72 13.15 0.11 8.22
N VAL A 73 13.04 0.26 9.55
CA VAL A 73 12.58 1.52 10.16
C VAL A 73 13.55 2.63 9.80
N ALA A 74 13.04 3.71 9.21
CA ALA A 74 13.83 4.89 8.91
C ALA A 74 14.03 5.75 10.17
N GLU A 75 15.04 6.62 10.16
CA GLU A 75 15.30 7.59 11.25
C GLU A 75 14.07 8.48 11.54
N HIS A 76 13.25 8.75 10.52
CA HIS A 76 12.03 9.54 10.66
C HIS A 76 10.83 8.68 11.09
N THR A 77 10.14 9.15 12.12
CA THR A 77 8.98 8.47 12.72
C THR A 77 7.90 8.09 11.70
N GLY A 78 7.59 6.80 11.65
CA GLY A 78 6.54 6.23 10.82
C GLY A 78 6.92 5.94 9.37
N TYR A 79 8.15 6.25 8.94
CA TYR A 79 8.66 5.84 7.63
C TYR A 79 9.39 4.51 7.72
N LYS A 80 9.27 3.72 6.65
CA LYS A 80 10.08 2.53 6.43
C LYS A 80 10.73 2.61 5.05
N LEU A 81 11.92 2.04 4.96
CA LEU A 81 12.68 1.86 3.74
C LEU A 81 12.44 0.44 3.23
N TYR A 82 12.01 0.30 1.98
CA TYR A 82 11.73 -0.98 1.34
C TYR A 82 12.69 -1.19 0.19
N TYR A 83 13.41 -2.30 0.22
CA TYR A 83 14.23 -2.75 -0.90
C TYR A 83 13.34 -3.46 -1.93
N LYS A 84 13.86 -3.66 -3.15
CA LYS A 84 13.09 -4.30 -4.23
C LYS A 84 12.57 -5.67 -3.81
N GLU A 85 13.38 -6.41 -3.06
CA GLU A 85 13.11 -7.77 -2.59
C GLU A 85 11.95 -7.80 -1.58
N ASP A 86 11.68 -6.70 -0.87
CA ASP A 86 10.57 -6.60 0.07
C ASP A 86 9.19 -6.70 -0.62
N PHE A 87 9.13 -6.46 -1.93
CA PHE A 87 7.89 -6.47 -2.73
C PHE A 87 7.49 -7.86 -3.22
N PHE A 88 8.16 -8.96 -2.81
CA PHE A 88 7.88 -10.31 -3.31
C PHE A 88 6.45 -10.81 -3.05
N ARG A 89 5.78 -10.31 -2.01
CA ARG A 89 4.36 -10.64 -1.74
C ARG A 89 3.39 -9.92 -2.67
N PHE A 90 3.87 -8.89 -3.37
CA PHE A 90 3.07 -8.10 -4.29
C PHE A 90 3.05 -8.73 -5.68
N THR A 91 2.55 -9.97 -5.74
CA THR A 91 2.60 -10.85 -6.92
C THR A 91 1.84 -10.33 -8.15
N THR A 92 1.01 -9.30 -7.97
CA THR A 92 0.24 -8.66 -9.03
C THR A 92 1.01 -7.54 -9.74
N LEU A 93 2.20 -7.17 -9.25
CA LEU A 93 3.08 -6.22 -9.94
C LEU A 93 3.78 -6.89 -11.13
N PRO A 94 3.84 -6.21 -12.28
CA PRO A 94 4.64 -6.70 -13.41
C PRO A 94 6.14 -6.61 -13.10
N GLU A 95 6.97 -7.47 -13.69
CA GLU A 95 8.42 -7.54 -13.39
C GLU A 95 9.18 -6.21 -13.58
N ASN A 96 8.69 -5.38 -14.48
CA ASN A 96 9.25 -4.08 -14.84
C ASN A 96 8.61 -2.90 -14.09
N TRP A 97 7.83 -3.13 -13.03
CA TRP A 97 7.10 -2.08 -12.32
C TRP A 97 7.98 -0.92 -11.81
N TRP A 98 9.26 -1.18 -11.56
CA TRP A 98 10.22 -0.28 -10.92
C TRP A 98 11.06 0.54 -11.90
N TYR A 99 10.86 0.39 -13.21
CA TYR A 99 11.53 1.21 -14.22
C TYR A 99 10.64 1.52 -15.41
N TYR A 100 11.00 2.58 -16.13
CA TYR A 100 10.35 3.01 -17.35
C TYR A 100 11.42 3.32 -18.40
N LEU A 101 11.19 2.86 -19.63
CA LEU A 101 12.00 3.16 -20.81
C LEU A 101 11.16 3.98 -21.80
N ASP A 102 11.76 5.01 -22.37
CA ASP A 102 11.18 5.81 -23.45
C ASP A 102 11.46 5.19 -24.84
N LEU A 103 10.86 5.80 -25.86
CA LEU A 103 11.01 5.36 -27.26
C LEU A 103 12.42 5.53 -27.82
N HIS A 104 13.27 6.31 -27.16
CA HIS A 104 14.64 6.60 -27.56
C HIS A 104 15.67 5.75 -26.80
N GLY A 105 15.21 4.81 -25.96
CA GLY A 105 16.08 3.95 -25.15
C GLY A 105 16.62 4.63 -23.89
N GLY A 106 16.21 5.88 -23.61
CA GLY A 106 16.40 6.53 -22.32
C GLY A 106 15.42 5.97 -21.29
N GLY A 107 15.69 6.17 -20.00
CA GLY A 107 14.83 5.62 -18.98
C GLY A 107 15.05 6.17 -17.58
N LYS A 108 14.09 5.90 -16.72
CA LYS A 108 14.14 6.22 -15.28
C LYS A 108 13.80 4.96 -14.51
N ALA A 109 14.53 4.74 -13.42
CA ALA A 109 14.29 3.65 -12.50
C ALA A 109 14.17 4.20 -11.09
N ILE A 110 13.47 3.46 -10.23
CA ILE A 110 13.48 3.72 -8.80
C ILE A 110 14.89 3.45 -8.28
N ASP A 111 15.46 4.44 -7.59
CA ASP A 111 16.66 4.27 -6.80
C ASP A 111 16.27 3.74 -5.41
N PHE A 112 16.47 2.45 -5.18
CA PHE A 112 16.09 1.80 -3.92
C PHE A 112 17.08 2.16 -2.81
N PRO A 113 16.62 2.25 -1.54
CA PRO A 113 15.31 1.82 -1.05
C PRO A 113 14.19 2.85 -1.22
N LEU A 114 12.97 2.37 -1.44
CA LEU A 114 11.77 3.21 -1.50
C LEU A 114 11.32 3.59 -0.08
N LYS A 115 11.22 4.89 0.20
CA LYS A 115 10.75 5.40 1.49
C LYS A 115 9.24 5.57 1.48
N MET A 116 8.52 4.80 2.30
CA MET A 116 7.05 4.82 2.40
C MET A 116 6.57 5.04 3.83
N LYS A 117 5.38 5.61 3.98
CA LYS A 117 4.67 5.73 5.26
C LYS A 117 3.19 5.40 5.06
N PRO A 118 2.59 4.51 5.87
CA PRO A 118 1.15 4.31 5.87
C PRO A 118 0.45 5.57 6.39
N VAL A 119 -0.55 6.05 5.65
CA VAL A 119 -1.43 7.15 6.07
C VAL A 119 -2.87 6.63 6.04
N LEU A 120 -3.53 6.66 7.19
CA LEU A 120 -4.95 6.35 7.29
C LEU A 120 -5.75 7.59 6.90
N SER A 121 -6.48 7.50 5.80
CA SER A 121 -7.41 8.55 5.37
C SER A 121 -8.84 8.04 5.43
N TRP A 122 -9.77 8.88 5.89
CA TRP A 122 -11.20 8.60 5.78
C TRP A 122 -11.62 8.73 4.32
N THR A 123 -12.16 7.66 3.76
CA THR A 123 -12.81 7.74 2.44
C THR A 123 -14.25 8.21 2.65
N PRO A 124 -14.69 9.34 2.08
CA PRO A 124 -16.07 9.76 2.21
C PRO A 124 -16.99 8.74 1.53
N ILE A 125 -17.79 8.03 2.32
CA ILE A 125 -18.81 7.12 1.81
C ILE A 125 -19.93 7.99 1.24
N GLN A 126 -20.09 7.99 -0.08
CA GLN A 126 -21.23 8.63 -0.74
C GLN A 126 -22.41 7.68 -0.68
N TYR A 127 -23.39 7.98 0.18
CA TYR A 127 -24.67 7.29 0.15
C TYR A 127 -25.51 7.86 -0.99
N ILE A 128 -25.76 7.08 -2.03
CA ILE A 128 -26.78 7.40 -3.04
C ILE A 128 -28.13 7.15 -2.35
N LYS A 129 -28.84 8.23 -2.02
CA LYS A 129 -30.20 8.13 -1.51
C LYS A 129 -31.10 7.82 -2.70
N GLU A 130 -31.50 6.56 -2.87
CA GLU A 130 -32.58 6.23 -3.80
C GLU A 130 -33.84 6.99 -3.36
N LYS A 131 -34.41 7.77 -4.28
CA LYS A 131 -35.70 8.41 -4.06
C LYS A 131 -36.75 7.31 -4.18
N GLY A 132 -37.32 6.92 -3.04
CA GLY A 132 -38.58 6.17 -2.99
C GLY A 132 -39.75 6.97 -3.50
#